data_AF-A0A8X6LBH2-F1
#
_entry.id   AF-A0A8X6LBH2-F1
#
_cell.length_a   1.000
_cell.length_b   1.000
_cell.length_c   1.000
_cell.angle_alpha   90.00
_cell.angle_beta   90.00
_cell.angle_gamma   90.00
#
_symmetry.space_group_name_H-M   'P 1'
#
loop_
_entity.id
_entity.type
_entity.pdbx_description
1 polymer ?
#
loop_
_entity_poly.entity_id
_entity_poly.type
_entity_poly.pdbx_seq_one_letter_code
_entity_poly.pdbx_strand_id
1 'polypeptide(L)'
;MIYSSNFYAGLRPDPPLKVSEWADRNRQLSTIASSEPGKWRTKRTPYLKEIMDSLSSSSPAEKVVFMKGAQIGGTEAGNNWIGYVIDQTPGPMLVVQPTVEMGKRWSKGRFAPLIEDTPCLRSKIKDPRSRDSGNTVQSKEFPGGTVVVTGANSPVGLRSMPVKNLFLDEVDAYPGDSGGEGDPVFAQHSSN
;
A
#
# COMPACT_ATOMS: atom_id res chain seq x y z
N MET A 1 -36.51 -7.77 -14.20
CA MET A 1 -35.51 -8.84 -14.01
C MET A 1 -34.05 -8.33 -13.89
N ILE A 2 -33.82 -7.03 -13.69
CA ILE A 2 -32.47 -6.41 -13.66
C ILE A 2 -32.00 -6.10 -12.21
N TYR A 3 -32.95 -5.95 -11.27
CA TYR A 3 -32.64 -5.68 -9.86
C TYR A 3 -32.05 -6.88 -9.12
N SER A 4 -32.45 -8.11 -9.47
CA SER A 4 -31.96 -9.33 -8.83
C SER A 4 -30.49 -9.61 -9.18
N SER A 5 -30.06 -9.39 -10.43
CA SER A 5 -28.68 -9.64 -10.84
C SER A 5 -27.67 -8.73 -10.15
N ASN A 6 -27.99 -7.45 -9.95
CA ASN A 6 -27.12 -6.51 -9.23
C ASN A 6 -27.08 -6.81 -7.72
N PHE A 7 -28.20 -7.24 -7.14
CA PHE A 7 -28.26 -7.67 -5.74
C PHE A 7 -27.40 -8.92 -5.50
N TYR A 8 -27.48 -9.93 -6.37
CA TYR A 8 -26.62 -11.13 -6.28
C TYR A 8 -25.15 -10.84 -6.60
N ALA A 9 -24.86 -9.87 -7.47
CA ALA A 9 -23.48 -9.41 -7.70
C ALA A 9 -22.89 -8.73 -6.46
N GLY A 10 -23.69 -7.95 -5.70
CA GLY A 10 -23.27 -7.34 -4.44
C GLY A 10 -23.16 -8.32 -3.26
N LEU A 11 -23.84 -9.47 -3.34
CA LEU A 11 -23.78 -10.54 -2.32
C LEU A 11 -22.65 -11.55 -2.54
N ARG A 12 -22.02 -11.55 -3.72
CA ARG A 12 -20.90 -12.45 -3.98
C ARG A 12 -19.65 -11.85 -3.34
N PRO A 13 -19.06 -12.49 -2.32
CA PRO A 13 -17.77 -12.05 -1.82
C PRO A 13 -16.78 -12.08 -2.98
N ASP A 14 -15.98 -11.03 -3.12
CA ASP A 14 -14.88 -11.05 -4.07
C ASP A 14 -14.05 -12.31 -3.79
N PRO A 15 -13.64 -13.07 -4.82
CA PRO A 15 -12.81 -14.24 -4.62
C PRO A 15 -11.61 -13.86 -3.77
N PRO A 16 -11.19 -14.66 -2.77
CA PRO A 16 -10.05 -14.33 -1.95
C PRO A 16 -8.78 -14.41 -2.81
N LEU A 17 -8.45 -13.29 -3.45
CA LEU A 17 -7.24 -13.17 -4.24
C LEU A 17 -6.06 -13.08 -3.30
N LYS A 18 -4.96 -13.70 -3.70
CA LYS A 18 -3.66 -13.38 -3.13
C LYS A 18 -3.13 -12.08 -3.74
N VAL A 19 -2.23 -11.41 -3.05
CA VAL A 19 -1.62 -10.15 -3.53
C VAL A 19 -0.95 -10.35 -4.90
N SER A 20 -0.26 -11.47 -5.14
CA SER A 20 0.38 -11.73 -6.44
C SER A 20 -0.64 -11.90 -7.57
N GLU A 21 -1.76 -12.57 -7.29
CA GLU A 21 -2.84 -12.80 -8.26
C GLU A 21 -3.60 -11.51 -8.57
N TRP A 22 -3.84 -10.69 -7.54
CA TRP A 22 -4.42 -9.37 -7.70
C TRP A 22 -3.51 -8.47 -8.55
N ALA A 23 -2.21 -8.47 -8.28
CA ALA A 23 -1.24 -7.69 -9.04
C ALA A 23 -1.19 -8.15 -10.51
N ASP A 24 -1.15 -9.45 -10.77
CA ASP A 24 -1.18 -10.01 -12.13
C ASP A 24 -2.51 -9.74 -12.86
N ARG A 25 -3.60 -9.46 -12.16
CA ARG A 25 -4.90 -9.13 -12.78
C ARG A 25 -5.01 -7.65 -13.09
N ASN A 26 -4.71 -6.80 -12.11
CA ASN A 26 -5.11 -5.39 -12.09
C ASN A 26 -3.95 -4.44 -12.33
N ARG A 27 -2.74 -4.76 -11.86
CA ARG A 27 -1.68 -3.76 -11.77
C ARG A 27 -1.07 -3.44 -13.13
N GLN A 28 -0.96 -2.15 -13.38
CA GLN A 28 -0.25 -1.59 -14.52
C GLN A 28 0.94 -0.77 -14.03
N LEU A 29 2.10 -0.99 -14.64
CA LEU A 29 3.32 -0.25 -14.41
C LEU A 29 3.36 0.95 -15.34
N SER A 30 3.46 2.14 -14.74
CA SER A 30 3.54 3.40 -15.49
C SER A 30 4.88 3.53 -16.21
N THR A 31 4.87 4.27 -17.33
CA THR A 31 6.10 4.69 -18.04
C THR A 31 6.99 5.62 -17.21
N ILE A 32 6.42 6.25 -16.19
CA ILE A 32 7.11 7.21 -15.31
C ILE A 32 7.85 6.48 -14.19
N ALA A 33 7.28 5.40 -13.67
CA ALA A 33 7.81 4.65 -12.53
C ALA A 33 8.60 3.39 -12.94
N SER A 34 8.38 2.87 -14.15
CA SER A 34 8.98 1.61 -14.60
C SER A 34 9.72 1.78 -15.93
N SER A 35 10.91 1.18 -16.00
CA SER A 35 11.66 1.01 -17.25
C SER A 35 10.96 0.04 -18.22
N GLU A 36 10.08 -0.81 -17.71
CA GLU A 36 9.22 -1.70 -18.49
C GLU A 36 7.75 -1.35 -18.21
N PRO A 37 7.15 -0.43 -18.99
CA PRO A 37 5.75 -0.10 -18.85
C PRO A 37 4.84 -1.25 -19.27
N GLY A 38 3.65 -1.30 -18.68
CA GLY A 38 2.63 -2.28 -19.03
C GLY A 38 2.21 -3.15 -17.86
N LYS A 39 1.56 -4.27 -18.17
CA LYS A 39 0.93 -5.10 -17.15
C LYS A 39 1.97 -5.77 -16.23
N TRP A 40 1.76 -5.69 -14.92
CA TRP A 40 2.58 -6.42 -13.94
C TRP A 40 2.50 -7.92 -14.23
N ARG A 41 3.65 -8.60 -14.10
CA ARG A 41 3.77 -10.04 -14.33
C ARG A 41 4.68 -10.62 -13.27
N THR A 42 4.10 -11.26 -12.26
CA THR A 42 4.82 -11.91 -11.15
C THR A 42 5.80 -12.95 -11.64
N LYS A 43 5.55 -13.59 -12.80
CA LYS A 43 6.52 -14.49 -13.45
C LYS A 43 7.87 -13.85 -13.79
N ARG A 44 7.97 -12.51 -13.86
CA ARG A 44 9.23 -11.77 -14.08
C ARG A 44 10.02 -11.60 -12.79
N THR A 45 9.35 -11.65 -11.65
CA THR A 45 9.91 -11.51 -10.30
C THR A 45 9.39 -12.65 -9.41
N PRO A 46 9.66 -13.92 -9.77
CA PRO A 46 9.06 -15.07 -9.09
C PRO A 46 9.40 -15.12 -7.60
N TYR A 47 10.56 -14.59 -7.21
CA TYR A 47 11.00 -14.46 -5.82
C TYR A 47 10.11 -13.53 -4.97
N LEU A 48 9.36 -12.61 -5.58
CA LEU A 48 8.42 -11.74 -4.85
C LEU A 48 7.07 -12.43 -4.60
N LYS A 49 6.77 -13.53 -5.29
CA LYS A 49 5.45 -14.17 -5.23
C LYS A 49 5.08 -14.59 -3.81
N GLU A 50 5.96 -15.35 -3.17
CA GLU A 50 5.71 -15.87 -1.82
C GLU A 50 5.61 -14.76 -0.78
N ILE A 51 6.44 -13.72 -0.91
CA ILE A 51 6.42 -12.53 -0.05
C ILE A 51 5.07 -11.82 -0.19
N MET A 52 4.64 -11.56 -1.42
CA MET A 52 3.34 -10.94 -1.69
C MET A 52 2.19 -11.81 -1.17
N ASP A 53 2.21 -13.11 -1.43
CA ASP A 53 1.16 -14.02 -1.01
C ASP A 53 1.07 -14.08 0.53
N SER A 54 2.20 -13.97 1.23
CA SER A 54 2.25 -13.90 2.70
C SER A 54 1.64 -12.62 3.28
N LEU A 55 1.51 -11.55 2.48
CA LEU A 55 0.84 -10.29 2.86
C LEU A 55 -0.67 -10.30 2.58
N SER A 56 -1.20 -11.37 1.96
CA SER A 56 -2.63 -11.48 1.64
C SER A 56 -3.46 -11.64 2.90
N SER A 57 -4.73 -11.21 2.88
CA SER A 57 -5.62 -11.34 4.05
C SER A 57 -5.94 -12.79 4.44
N SER A 58 -5.74 -13.72 3.52
CA SER A 58 -5.85 -15.17 3.76
C SER A 58 -4.60 -15.79 4.39
N SER A 59 -3.51 -15.04 4.47
CA SER A 59 -2.28 -15.48 5.14
C SER A 59 -2.47 -15.43 6.66
N PRO A 60 -2.00 -16.45 7.41
CA PRO A 60 -1.98 -16.40 8.86
C PRO A 60 -0.85 -15.50 9.41
N ALA A 61 0.02 -14.98 8.55
CA ALA A 61 1.16 -14.16 8.98
C ALA A 61 0.72 -12.75 9.39
N GLU A 62 0.93 -12.41 10.67
CA GLU A 62 0.69 -11.05 11.18
C GLU A 62 1.87 -10.11 10.89
N LYS A 63 3.08 -10.66 10.78
CA LYS A 63 4.33 -9.93 10.54
C LYS A 63 5.18 -10.62 9.50
N VAL A 64 5.50 -9.90 8.42
CA VAL A 64 6.41 -10.37 7.36
C VAL A 64 7.61 -9.44 7.34
N VAL A 65 8.80 -10.01 7.56
CA VAL A 65 10.08 -9.27 7.49
C VAL A 65 10.83 -9.75 6.26
N PHE A 66 11.09 -8.83 5.34
CA PHE A 66 11.81 -9.12 4.10
C PHE A 66 13.19 -8.46 4.13
N MET A 67 14.23 -9.25 4.42
CA MET A 67 15.61 -8.82 4.24
C MET A 67 15.97 -8.88 2.76
N LYS A 68 16.36 -7.75 2.20
CA LYS A 68 16.59 -7.60 0.76
C LYS A 68 17.85 -6.81 0.44
N GLY A 69 18.44 -7.08 -0.71
CA GLY A 69 19.39 -6.16 -1.33
C GLY A 69 18.71 -4.87 -1.82
N ALA A 70 19.50 -3.85 -2.15
CA ALA A 70 18.99 -2.66 -2.80
C ALA A 70 18.36 -2.99 -4.16
N GLN A 71 17.29 -2.27 -4.53
CA GLN A 71 16.67 -2.33 -5.87
C GLN A 71 16.06 -3.67 -6.32
N ILE A 72 15.87 -4.66 -5.44
CA ILE A 72 15.26 -5.96 -5.82
C ILE A 72 13.72 -5.97 -5.85
N GLY A 73 13.08 -4.82 -6.06
CA GLY A 73 11.62 -4.75 -6.21
C GLY A 73 10.79 -4.90 -4.92
N GLY A 74 11.41 -4.76 -3.73
CA GLY A 74 10.68 -4.79 -2.45
C GLY A 74 9.59 -3.70 -2.36
N THR A 75 9.91 -2.47 -2.75
CA THR A 75 8.93 -1.38 -2.83
C THR A 75 7.80 -1.71 -3.81
N GLU A 76 8.09 -2.43 -4.90
CA GLU A 76 7.06 -2.83 -5.87
C GLU A 76 6.13 -3.92 -5.31
N ALA A 77 6.63 -4.81 -4.45
CA ALA A 77 5.81 -5.75 -3.69
C ALA A 77 4.95 -5.02 -2.64
N GLY A 78 5.49 -4.00 -1.96
CA GLY A 78 4.72 -3.13 -1.07
C GLY A 78 3.62 -2.37 -1.80
N ASN A 79 3.92 -1.83 -2.99
CA ASN A 79 2.93 -1.17 -3.85
C ASN A 79 1.81 -2.13 -4.28
N ASN A 80 2.14 -3.39 -4.61
CA ASN A 80 1.14 -4.44 -4.88
C ASN A 80 0.23 -4.65 -3.68
N TRP A 81 0.81 -4.74 -2.48
CA TRP A 81 0.06 -4.96 -1.26
C TRP A 81 -0.86 -3.78 -0.92
N ILE A 82 -0.39 -2.54 -1.05
CA ILE A 82 -1.21 -1.35 -0.85
C ILE A 82 -2.42 -1.36 -1.80
N GLY A 83 -2.19 -1.64 -3.09
CA GLY A 83 -3.28 -1.74 -4.07
C GLY A 83 -4.27 -2.85 -3.71
N TYR A 84 -3.77 -4.01 -3.30
CA TYR A 84 -4.59 -5.11 -2.80
C TYR A 84 -5.44 -4.71 -1.59
N VAL A 85 -4.86 -3.99 -0.62
CA VAL A 85 -5.58 -3.53 0.58
C VAL A 85 -6.70 -2.55 0.20
N ILE A 86 -6.44 -1.58 -0.67
CA ILE A 86 -7.47 -0.63 -1.14
C ILE A 86 -8.61 -1.36 -1.86
N ASP A 87 -8.28 -2.37 -2.64
CA ASP A 87 -9.25 -3.04 -3.49
C ASP A 87 -10.04 -4.14 -2.76
N GLN A 88 -9.34 -5.05 -2.08
CA GLN A 88 -9.87 -6.32 -1.58
C GLN A 88 -10.17 -6.29 -0.08
N THR A 89 -9.34 -5.59 0.71
CA THR A 89 -9.52 -5.53 2.17
C THR A 89 -9.36 -4.11 2.74
N PRO A 90 -10.28 -3.19 2.40
CA PRO A 90 -10.19 -1.80 2.83
C PRO A 90 -10.00 -1.68 4.35
N GLY A 91 -9.14 -0.75 4.74
CA GLY A 91 -8.88 -0.43 6.14
C GLY A 91 -7.79 0.62 6.27
N PRO A 92 -7.56 1.12 7.50
CA PRO A 92 -6.50 2.10 7.75
C PRO A 92 -5.11 1.47 7.56
N MET A 93 -4.31 2.05 6.68
CA MET A 93 -2.96 1.61 6.37
C MET A 93 -1.96 2.76 6.57
N LEU A 94 -0.87 2.48 7.27
CA LEU A 94 0.24 3.42 7.45
C LEU A 94 1.45 2.95 6.64
N VAL A 95 1.98 3.82 5.79
CA VAL A 95 3.21 3.63 5.04
C VAL A 95 4.28 4.52 5.65
N VAL A 96 5.36 3.92 6.13
CA VAL A 96 6.50 4.61 6.73
C VAL A 96 7.68 4.51 5.77
N GLN A 97 8.21 5.67 5.42
CA GLN A 97 9.43 5.83 4.64
C GLN A 97 10.54 6.39 5.55
N PRO A 98 11.82 6.36 5.16
CA PRO A 98 12.90 6.84 6.03
C PRO A 98 12.70 8.29 6.49
N THR A 99 12.23 9.16 5.60
CA THR A 99 11.87 10.54 5.91
C THR A 99 10.51 10.94 5.33
N VAL A 100 9.91 11.99 5.90
CA VAL A 100 8.66 12.59 5.39
C VAL A 100 8.82 13.04 3.93
N GLU A 101 9.98 13.59 3.58
CA GLU A 101 10.31 14.04 2.23
C GLU A 101 10.36 12.87 1.24
N MET A 102 10.98 11.75 1.64
CA MET A 102 10.97 10.50 0.84
C MET A 102 9.56 9.96 0.69
N GLY A 103 8.74 10.00 1.75
CA GLY A 103 7.32 9.67 1.70
C GLY A 103 6.53 10.50 0.69
N LYS A 104 6.72 11.83 0.69
CA LYS A 104 6.10 12.72 -0.29
C LYS A 104 6.56 12.43 -1.71
N ARG A 105 7.85 12.12 -1.91
CA ARG A 105 8.42 11.78 -3.22
C ARG A 105 7.87 10.45 -3.74
N TRP A 106 7.85 9.41 -2.92
CA TRP A 106 7.26 8.12 -3.25
C TRP A 106 5.77 8.25 -3.56
N SER A 107 5.02 9.01 -2.75
CA SER A 107 3.59 9.20 -2.97
C SER A 107 3.29 9.83 -4.34
N LYS A 108 4.03 10.88 -4.73
CA LYS A 108 3.88 11.52 -6.04
C LYS A 108 4.39 10.66 -7.20
N GLY A 109 5.53 10.00 -7.03
CA GLY A 109 6.24 9.32 -8.12
C GLY A 109 5.86 7.86 -8.34
N ARG A 110 5.26 7.20 -7.34
CA ARG A 110 4.94 5.77 -7.37
C ARG A 110 3.47 5.52 -7.03
N PHE A 111 2.99 6.07 -5.91
CA PHE A 111 1.65 5.75 -5.44
C PHE A 111 0.54 6.42 -6.25
N ALA A 112 0.66 7.70 -6.58
CA ALA A 112 -0.29 8.38 -7.45
C ALA A 112 -0.39 7.72 -8.84
N PRO A 113 0.73 7.43 -9.55
CA PRO A 113 0.69 6.65 -10.79
C PRO A 113 0.09 5.26 -10.61
N LEU A 114 0.34 4.56 -9.50
CA LEU A 114 -0.29 3.26 -9.22
C LEU A 114 -1.82 3.37 -9.19
N ILE A 115 -2.35 4.39 -8.52
CA ILE A 115 -3.80 4.63 -8.42
C ILE A 115 -4.36 4.99 -9.79
N GLU A 116 -3.70 5.90 -10.51
CA GLU A 116 -4.12 6.34 -11.83
C GLU A 116 -4.11 5.16 -12.79
N ASP A 117 -3.02 4.42 -12.93
CA ASP A 117 -2.89 3.37 -13.95
C ASP A 117 -3.61 2.07 -13.60
N THR A 118 -4.18 1.94 -12.40
CA THR A 118 -4.94 0.76 -11.99
C THR A 118 -6.44 1.09 -11.92
N PRO A 119 -7.26 0.67 -12.91
CA PRO A 119 -8.66 1.10 -13.01
C PRO A 119 -9.52 0.86 -11.76
N CYS A 120 -9.35 -0.27 -11.07
CA CYS A 120 -10.11 -0.56 -9.85
C CYS A 120 -9.75 0.37 -8.68
N LEU A 121 -8.50 0.85 -8.61
CA LEU A 121 -8.07 1.83 -7.62
C LEU A 121 -8.56 3.23 -7.98
N ARG A 122 -8.43 3.61 -9.27
CA ARG A 122 -8.91 4.89 -9.80
C ARG A 122 -10.40 5.09 -9.53
N SER A 123 -11.22 4.04 -9.62
CA SER A 123 -12.66 4.12 -9.31
C SER A 123 -12.98 4.30 -7.82
N LYS A 124 -12.06 3.96 -6.92
CA LYS A 124 -12.26 3.98 -5.46
C LYS A 124 -11.73 5.24 -4.80
N ILE A 125 -10.67 5.84 -5.35
CA ILE A 125 -10.03 7.04 -4.81
C ILE A 125 -10.51 8.26 -5.59
N LYS A 126 -11.15 9.19 -4.90
CA LYS A 126 -11.68 10.42 -5.52
C LYS A 126 -10.56 11.26 -6.14
N ASP A 127 -10.88 11.97 -7.22
CA ASP A 127 -9.95 12.93 -7.84
C ASP A 127 -9.48 13.94 -6.77
N PRO A 128 -8.17 14.13 -6.56
CA PRO A 128 -7.63 15.11 -5.62
C PRO A 128 -8.15 16.54 -5.83
N ARG A 129 -8.55 16.90 -7.06
CA ARG A 129 -9.10 18.22 -7.42
C ARG A 129 -10.57 18.39 -7.03
N SER A 130 -11.24 17.32 -6.62
CA SER A 130 -12.59 17.40 -6.08
C SER A 130 -12.58 18.13 -4.73
N ARG A 131 -13.53 19.05 -4.53
CA ARG A 131 -13.67 19.84 -3.28
C ARG A 131 -13.78 18.98 -2.02
N ASP A 132 -14.27 17.75 -2.15
CA ASP A 132 -14.50 16.81 -1.04
C ASP A 132 -13.63 15.54 -1.16
N SER A 133 -12.41 15.68 -1.71
CA SER A 133 -11.56 14.52 -2.01
C SER A 133 -10.96 13.86 -0.76
N GLY A 134 -10.77 14.60 0.34
CA GLY A 134 -10.01 14.12 1.52
C GLY A 134 -8.54 13.78 1.21
N ASN A 135 -8.10 13.99 -0.04
CA ASN A 135 -6.86 13.45 -0.57
C ASN A 135 -5.76 14.50 -0.55
N THR A 136 -4.68 14.21 0.16
CA THR A 136 -3.45 15.01 0.16
C THR A 136 -2.31 14.23 -0.48
N VAL A 137 -1.11 14.81 -0.49
CA VAL A 137 0.11 14.05 -0.88
C VAL A 137 0.38 12.91 0.11
N GLN A 138 0.01 13.07 1.37
CA GLN A 138 0.33 12.10 2.42
C GLN A 138 -0.86 11.27 2.89
N SER A 139 -2.06 11.53 2.40
CA SER A 139 -3.27 10.78 2.77
C SER A 139 -4.11 10.54 1.53
N LYS A 140 -4.56 9.29 1.34
CA LYS A 140 -5.54 8.90 0.31
C LYS A 140 -6.71 8.19 0.98
N GLU A 141 -7.89 8.79 0.91
CA GLU A 141 -9.13 8.23 1.43
C GLU A 141 -9.88 7.45 0.35
N PHE A 142 -10.49 6.33 0.76
CA PHE A 142 -11.31 5.47 -0.08
C PHE A 142 -12.42 4.82 0.76
N PRO A 143 -13.48 4.30 0.13
CA PRO A 143 -14.54 3.61 0.86
C PRO A 143 -13.99 2.50 1.76
N GLY A 144 -14.19 2.63 3.07
CA GLY A 144 -13.76 1.65 4.07
C GLY A 144 -12.32 1.78 4.56
N GLY A 145 -11.55 2.80 4.15
CA GLY A 145 -10.20 2.97 4.66
C GLY A 145 -9.46 4.24 4.23
N THR A 146 -8.21 4.33 4.67
CA THR A 146 -7.28 5.40 4.29
C THR A 146 -5.87 4.83 4.22
N VAL A 147 -5.05 5.38 3.31
CA VAL A 147 -3.61 5.15 3.28
C VAL A 147 -2.93 6.45 3.66
N VAL A 148 -2.20 6.44 4.77
CA VAL A 148 -1.41 7.57 5.26
C VAL A 148 0.07 7.29 5.10
N VAL A 149 0.83 8.31 4.70
CA VAL A 149 2.27 8.24 4.40
C VAL A 149 3.02 9.17 5.34
N THR A 150 3.92 8.59 6.14
CA THR A 150 4.76 9.32 7.10
C THR A 150 6.24 8.97 6.94
N GLY A 151 7.09 9.72 7.63
CA GLY A 151 8.51 9.42 7.80
C GLY A 151 8.81 8.82 9.16
N ALA A 152 9.80 7.93 9.25
CA ALA A 152 10.33 7.43 10.51
C ALA A 152 10.92 8.55 11.39
N ASN A 153 11.33 9.67 10.77
CA ASN A 153 11.76 10.88 11.46
C ASN A 153 10.62 11.75 12.03
N SER A 154 9.35 11.31 11.94
CA SER A 154 8.20 12.06 12.46
C SER A 154 7.43 11.24 13.51
N PRO A 155 7.76 11.37 14.81
CA PRO A 155 7.08 10.64 15.88
C PRO A 155 5.58 10.95 15.97
N VAL A 156 5.22 12.21 15.72
CA VAL A 156 3.81 12.63 15.66
C VAL A 156 3.07 11.89 14.55
N GLY A 157 3.68 11.76 13.36
CA GLY A 157 3.09 11.02 12.25
C GLY A 157 2.92 9.53 12.54
N LEU A 158 3.86 8.93 13.28
CA LEU A 158 3.78 7.54 13.72
C LEU A 158 2.58 7.32 14.66
N ARG A 159 2.32 8.18 15.65
CA ARG A 159 1.20 8.00 16.59
C ARG A 159 -0.15 8.58 16.14
N SER A 160 -0.23 9.09 14.91
CA SER A 160 -1.33 9.95 14.48
C SER A 160 -2.67 9.25 14.25
N MET A 161 -2.70 7.92 14.06
CA MET A 161 -3.93 7.20 13.71
C MET A 161 -3.91 5.72 14.13
N PRO A 162 -5.08 5.10 14.33
CA PRO A 162 -5.18 3.64 14.41
C PRO A 162 -4.74 2.99 13.08
N VAL A 163 -3.92 1.94 13.16
CA VAL A 163 -3.35 1.26 11.99
C VAL A 163 -3.79 -0.20 11.96
N LYS A 164 -4.42 -0.63 10.86
CA LYS A 164 -4.71 -2.04 10.59
C LYS A 164 -3.58 -2.71 9.82
N ASN A 165 -3.03 -2.03 8.82
CA ASN A 165 -1.92 -2.51 8.00
C ASN A 165 -0.74 -1.55 8.10
N LEU A 166 0.44 -2.05 8.45
CA LEU A 166 1.66 -1.24 8.56
C LEU A 166 2.68 -1.68 7.51
N PHE A 167 3.11 -0.77 6.65
CA PHE A 167 4.19 -0.99 5.69
C PHE A 167 5.39 -0.11 6.06
N LEU A 168 6.49 -0.76 6.46
CA LEU A 168 7.76 -0.11 6.76
C LEU A 168 8.72 -0.38 5.60
N ASP A 169 9.04 0.65 4.81
CA ASP A 169 10.01 0.54 3.71
C ASP A 169 11.38 1.07 4.15
N GLU A 170 12.46 0.46 3.66
CA GLU A 170 13.87 0.85 3.92
C GLU A 170 14.18 1.10 5.42
N VAL A 171 13.77 0.17 6.28
CA VAL A 171 13.94 0.24 7.74
C VAL A 171 15.41 0.40 8.16
N ASP A 172 16.35 -0.13 7.38
CA ASP A 172 17.79 0.02 7.58
C ASP A 172 18.28 1.47 7.45
N ALA A 173 17.50 2.34 6.79
CA ALA A 173 17.78 3.77 6.66
C ALA A 173 17.06 4.63 7.70
N TYR A 174 16.37 4.04 8.67
CA TYR A 174 15.65 4.79 9.70
C TYR A 174 16.63 5.47 10.66
N PRO A 175 16.31 6.68 11.15
CA PRO A 175 17.12 7.30 12.18
C PRO A 175 17.12 6.40 13.43
N GLY A 176 18.29 6.14 14.00
CA GLY A 176 18.42 5.31 15.21
C GLY A 176 17.75 5.91 16.45
N ASP A 177 17.40 7.20 16.39
CA ASP A 177 16.59 7.89 17.39
C ASP A 177 15.61 8.84 16.68
N SER A 178 14.32 8.55 16.76
CA SER A 178 13.27 9.45 16.27
C SER A 178 12.97 10.55 17.30
N GLY A 179 13.91 11.47 17.50
CA GLY A 179 13.69 12.68 18.30
C GLY A 179 13.62 12.47 19.82
N GLY A 180 14.36 11.51 20.37
CA GLY A 180 14.45 11.21 21.81
C GLY A 180 13.50 10.13 22.30
N GLU A 181 12.77 9.46 21.39
CA GLU A 181 11.73 8.46 21.71
C GLU A 181 12.13 7.00 21.39
N GLY A 182 13.36 6.77 20.92
CA GLY A 182 13.87 5.42 20.63
C GLY A 182 13.60 4.96 19.19
N ASP A 183 13.61 3.63 18.97
CA ASP A 183 13.55 3.03 17.64
C ASP A 183 12.13 3.16 17.03
N PRO A 184 11.99 3.81 15.85
CA PRO A 184 10.71 4.04 15.19
C PRO A 184 9.95 2.75 14.82
N VAL A 185 10.62 1.60 14.71
CA VAL A 185 9.98 0.29 14.50
C VAL A 185 9.22 -0.16 15.74
N PHE A 186 9.76 0.13 16.93
CA PHE A 186 9.15 -0.25 18.20
C PHE A 186 8.07 0.73 18.66
N ALA A 187 8.19 2.02 18.33
CA ALA A 187 7.22 3.06 18.70
C ALA A 187 5.77 2.73 18.26
N GLN A 188 5.59 1.97 17.18
CA GLN A 188 4.29 1.50 16.70
C GLN A 188 3.72 0.30 17.45
N HIS A 189 4.58 -0.59 17.98
CA HIS A 189 4.11 -1.76 18.74
C HIS A 189 3.62 -1.36 20.14
N SER A 190 4.12 -0.25 20.70
CA SER A 190 3.81 0.22 22.05
C SER A 190 2.49 0.99 22.17
N SER A 191 1.77 1.23 21.07
CA SER A 191 0.58 2.09 21.02
C SER A 191 -0.76 1.33 20.97
N ASN A 192 -0.75 0.01 21.17
CA ASN A 192 -1.95 -0.83 21.28
C ASN A 192 -2.05 -1.53 22.64
#